data_AF-A0A925HNQ9-F1
#
_entry.id   AF-A0A925HNQ9-F1
#
_cell.length_a   1.000
_cell.length_b   1.000
_cell.length_c   1.000
_cell.angle_alpha   90.00
_cell.angle_beta   90.00
_cell.angle_gamma   90.00
#
_symmetry.space_group_name_H-M   'P 1'
#
loop_
_entity.id
_entity.type
_entity.pdbx_description
1 polymer ?
#
loop_
_entity_poly.entity_id
_entity_poly.type
_entity_poly.pdbx_seq_one_letter_code
_entity_poly.pdbx_strand_id
1 'polypeptide(L)'
;MRNVIKKLSIGLVVGGALVGLARALDFPFVFQMMFFGQALFGAAVFMLLDAPSLKTMSGMKSGAAIVVFYIVLCTVCIAGASMWPQFDPEDEKGKISKILAPKRAATEQGKAEELIARTKALDEQVKALEVRLKALGGDQQMAKEGPVSGAPPVVAKAATGDFMKIGEEQWQLHECYNCHKLKGEGGKKRGPELDNIGSYLTAAEIKQKIFYPKSYMAEGFEKEWEKGKMPDKFKDVMEDSEATALATWLSTFKNTSVNTPKPIKKT
;
A
#
# COMPACT_ATOMS: atom_id res chain seq x y z
N MET A 1 -47.07 1.44 -15.05
CA MET A 1 -45.83 1.38 -15.88
C MET A 1 -45.35 2.75 -16.36
N ARG A 2 -46.19 3.62 -16.95
CA ARG A 2 -45.76 4.95 -17.46
C ARG A 2 -45.06 5.86 -16.43
N ASN A 3 -45.52 5.90 -15.18
CA ASN A 3 -44.88 6.68 -14.11
C ASN A 3 -43.56 6.09 -13.62
N VAL A 4 -43.41 4.75 -13.67
CA VAL A 4 -42.18 4.05 -13.27
C VAL A 4 -41.06 4.36 -14.27
N ILE A 5 -41.36 4.28 -15.56
CA ILE A 5 -40.41 4.59 -16.64
C ILE A 5 -39.97 6.06 -16.54
N LYS A 6 -40.91 6.99 -16.30
CA LYS A 6 -40.60 8.42 -16.11
C LYS A 6 -39.69 8.68 -14.91
N LYS A 7 -39.92 8.00 -13.78
CA LYS A 7 -39.08 8.15 -12.58
C LYS A 7 -37.69 7.54 -12.79
N LEU A 8 -37.60 6.43 -13.50
CA LEU A 8 -36.32 5.82 -13.85
C LEU A 8 -35.53 6.74 -14.78
N SER A 9 -36.18 7.32 -15.79
CA SER A 9 -35.53 8.28 -16.68
C SER A 9 -35.07 9.53 -15.95
N ILE A 10 -35.85 10.06 -14.99
CA ILE A 10 -35.41 11.19 -14.15
C ILE A 10 -34.19 10.79 -13.32
N GLY A 11 -34.21 9.61 -12.68
CA GLY A 11 -33.06 9.09 -11.92
C GLY A 11 -31.79 8.95 -12.77
N LEU A 12 -31.91 8.43 -14.00
CA LEU A 12 -30.80 8.31 -14.95
C LEU A 12 -30.27 9.67 -15.39
N VAL A 13 -31.15 10.64 -15.69
CA VAL A 13 -30.76 11.99 -16.10
C VAL A 13 -30.06 12.73 -14.95
N VAL A 14 -30.64 12.70 -13.76
CA VAL A 14 -30.04 13.31 -12.55
C VAL A 14 -28.72 12.62 -12.20
N GLY A 15 -28.67 11.29 -12.25
CA GLY A 15 -27.46 10.52 -12.03
C GLY A 15 -26.35 10.88 -13.02
N GLY A 16 -26.68 10.95 -14.32
CA GLY A 16 -25.73 11.34 -15.36
C GLY A 16 -25.20 12.77 -15.16
N ALA A 17 -26.07 13.71 -14.77
CA ALA A 17 -25.67 15.08 -14.45
C ALA A 17 -24.72 15.13 -13.23
N LEU A 18 -25.01 14.35 -12.18
CA LEU A 18 -24.14 14.26 -11.00
C LEU A 18 -22.78 13.65 -11.33
N VAL A 19 -22.73 12.63 -12.20
CA VAL A 19 -21.46 12.06 -12.69
C VAL A 19 -20.68 13.11 -13.48
N GLY A 20 -21.33 13.82 -14.40
CA GLY A 20 -20.70 14.90 -15.18
C GLY A 20 -20.12 16.01 -14.30
N LEU A 21 -20.87 16.47 -13.30
CA LEU A 21 -20.42 17.47 -12.34
C LEU A 21 -19.27 16.95 -11.46
N ALA A 22 -19.37 15.72 -10.97
CA ALA A 22 -18.31 15.10 -10.17
C ALA A 22 -17.01 14.93 -10.97
N ARG A 23 -17.10 14.61 -12.27
CA ARG A 23 -15.94 14.60 -13.17
C ARG A 23 -15.34 16.00 -13.34
N ALA A 24 -16.18 17.03 -13.53
CA ALA A 24 -15.71 18.41 -13.65
C ALA A 24 -15.03 18.94 -12.38
N LEU A 25 -15.35 18.35 -11.21
CA LEU A 25 -14.77 18.70 -9.91
C LEU A 25 -13.62 17.75 -9.48
N ASP A 26 -13.09 16.95 -10.40
CA ASP A 26 -11.99 16.00 -10.16
C ASP A 26 -12.27 14.99 -9.02
N PHE A 27 -13.53 14.57 -8.83
CA PHE A 27 -13.83 13.51 -7.88
C PHE A 27 -13.35 12.15 -8.40
N PRO A 28 -12.78 11.28 -7.53
CA PRO A 28 -12.42 9.91 -7.91
C PRO A 28 -13.62 9.11 -8.44
N PHE A 29 -13.36 8.14 -9.32
CA PHE A 29 -14.40 7.33 -9.98
C PHE A 29 -15.38 6.68 -9.00
N VAL A 30 -14.89 6.19 -7.85
CA VAL A 30 -15.73 5.58 -6.81
C VAL A 30 -16.81 6.55 -6.33
N PHE A 31 -16.49 7.82 -6.12
CA PHE A 31 -17.47 8.82 -5.69
C PHE A 31 -18.46 9.17 -6.80
N GLN A 32 -18.02 9.18 -8.07
CA GLN A 32 -18.92 9.39 -9.21
C GLN A 32 -19.98 8.28 -9.28
N MET A 33 -19.55 7.02 -9.13
CA MET A 33 -20.46 5.86 -9.09
C MET A 33 -21.37 5.88 -7.86
N MET A 34 -20.86 6.33 -6.70
CA MET A 34 -21.66 6.50 -5.49
C MET A 34 -22.78 7.53 -5.68
N PHE A 35 -22.49 8.69 -6.26
CA PHE A 35 -23.50 9.72 -6.54
C PHE A 35 -24.55 9.23 -7.55
N PHE A 36 -24.12 8.52 -8.59
CA PHE A 36 -25.02 7.87 -9.53
C PHE A 36 -25.93 6.84 -8.84
N GLY A 37 -25.36 5.98 -8.00
CA GLY A 37 -26.09 5.01 -7.20
C GLY A 37 -27.13 5.65 -6.27
N GLN A 38 -26.78 6.77 -5.63
CA GLN A 38 -27.72 7.51 -4.78
C GLN A 38 -28.90 8.09 -5.55
N ALA A 39 -28.68 8.58 -6.77
CA ALA A 39 -29.75 9.06 -7.64
C ALA A 39 -30.69 7.93 -8.09
N LEU A 40 -30.14 6.76 -8.42
CA LEU A 40 -30.94 5.57 -8.73
C LEU A 40 -31.71 5.05 -7.52
N PHE A 41 -31.09 5.04 -6.34
CA PHE A 41 -31.75 4.67 -5.10
C PHE A 41 -32.92 5.61 -4.78
N GLY A 42 -32.72 6.94 -4.92
CA GLY A 42 -33.79 7.92 -4.79
C GLY A 42 -34.93 7.66 -5.78
N ALA A 43 -34.63 7.36 -7.05
CA ALA A 43 -35.64 7.00 -8.04
C ALA A 43 -36.41 5.74 -7.65
N ALA A 44 -35.75 4.72 -7.10
CA ALA A 44 -36.38 3.52 -6.59
C ALA A 44 -37.32 3.81 -5.40
N VAL A 45 -36.92 4.67 -4.46
CA VAL A 45 -37.78 5.12 -3.35
C VAL A 45 -39.02 5.84 -3.88
N PHE A 46 -38.87 6.75 -4.84
CA PHE A 46 -40.02 7.41 -5.45
C PHE A 46 -40.94 6.43 -6.19
N MET A 47 -40.40 5.39 -6.84
CA MET A 47 -41.23 4.34 -7.44
C MET A 47 -42.00 3.56 -6.38
N LEU A 48 -41.37 3.27 -5.24
CA LEU A 48 -41.99 2.56 -4.13
C LEU A 48 -43.12 3.38 -3.50
N LEU A 49 -42.96 4.70 -3.36
CA LEU A 49 -44.00 5.60 -2.85
C LEU A 49 -45.23 5.70 -3.77
N ASP A 50 -45.04 5.52 -5.08
CA ASP A 50 -46.15 5.47 -6.07
C ASP A 50 -46.71 4.06 -6.24
N ALA A 51 -46.10 3.05 -5.64
CA ALA A 51 -46.56 1.69 -5.79
C ALA A 51 -47.93 1.53 -5.10
N PRO A 52 -48.88 0.81 -5.72
CA PRO A 52 -50.16 0.53 -5.08
C PRO A 52 -49.92 -0.23 -3.76
N SER A 53 -50.80 -0.01 -2.78
CA SER A 53 -50.75 -0.74 -1.53
C SER A 53 -50.83 -2.26 -1.79
N LEU A 54 -49.95 -3.00 -1.13
CA LEU A 54 -49.95 -4.46 -1.23
C LEU A 54 -51.22 -5.00 -0.58
N LYS A 55 -51.80 -6.04 -1.18
CA LYS A 55 -52.87 -6.81 -0.54
C LYS A 55 -52.32 -7.46 0.73
N THR A 56 -53.11 -7.42 1.80
CA THR A 56 -52.71 -8.02 3.08
C THR A 56 -52.58 -9.53 2.91
N MET A 57 -51.41 -10.06 3.29
CA MET A 57 -51.16 -11.50 3.39
C MET A 57 -51.27 -11.92 4.85
N SER A 58 -51.92 -13.05 5.11
CA SER A 58 -52.10 -13.58 6.46
C SER A 58 -51.78 -15.08 6.54
N GLY A 59 -51.64 -15.58 7.77
CA GLY A 59 -51.37 -16.98 8.06
C GLY A 59 -50.00 -17.46 7.58
N MET A 60 -49.91 -18.70 7.12
CA MET A 60 -48.64 -19.32 6.71
C MET A 60 -47.91 -18.55 5.60
N LYS A 61 -48.66 -17.87 4.73
CA LYS A 61 -48.10 -17.11 3.60
C LYS A 61 -47.30 -15.88 4.06
N SER A 62 -47.74 -15.20 5.12
CA SER A 62 -46.98 -14.06 5.67
C SER A 62 -45.72 -14.55 6.38
N GLY A 63 -45.80 -15.67 7.11
CA GLY A 63 -44.62 -16.31 7.71
C GLY A 63 -43.55 -16.67 6.67
N ALA A 64 -43.96 -17.35 5.58
CA ALA A 64 -43.07 -17.69 4.49
C ALA A 64 -42.45 -16.44 3.82
N ALA A 65 -43.24 -15.38 3.59
CA ALA A 65 -42.75 -14.14 3.01
C ALA A 65 -41.69 -13.45 3.88
N ILE A 66 -41.86 -13.47 5.21
CA ILE A 66 -40.87 -12.91 6.16
C ILE A 66 -39.56 -13.70 6.10
N VAL A 67 -39.63 -15.03 6.09
CA VAL A 67 -38.45 -15.89 6.01
C VAL A 67 -37.68 -15.63 4.70
N VAL A 68 -38.38 -15.58 3.58
CA VAL A 68 -37.78 -15.27 2.27
C VAL A 68 -37.15 -13.89 2.26
N PHE A 69 -37.84 -12.87 2.80
CA PHE A 69 -37.30 -11.53 2.93
C PHE A 69 -36.01 -11.50 3.74
N TYR A 70 -35.96 -12.21 4.87
CA TYR A 70 -34.76 -12.31 5.69
C TYR A 70 -33.61 -13.01 4.99
N ILE A 71 -33.88 -14.12 4.27
CA ILE A 71 -32.85 -14.81 3.48
C ILE A 71 -32.26 -13.88 2.43
N VAL A 72 -33.11 -13.14 1.70
CA VAL A 72 -32.65 -12.19 0.68
C VAL A 72 -31.84 -11.07 1.32
N LEU A 73 -32.33 -10.48 2.41
CA LEU A 73 -31.64 -9.41 3.11
C LEU A 73 -30.27 -9.86 3.63
N CYS A 74 -30.21 -11.02 4.30
CA CYS A 74 -28.95 -11.60 4.79
C CYS A 74 -27.99 -11.87 3.63
N THR A 75 -28.47 -12.44 2.53
CA THR A 75 -27.63 -12.72 1.35
C THR A 75 -27.04 -11.43 0.78
N VAL A 76 -27.87 -10.38 0.61
CA VAL A 76 -27.41 -9.08 0.09
C VAL A 76 -26.40 -8.42 1.04
N CYS A 77 -26.66 -8.42 2.35
CA CYS A 77 -25.76 -7.82 3.33
C CYS A 77 -24.42 -8.57 3.42
N ILE A 78 -24.45 -9.91 3.45
CA ILE A 78 -23.25 -10.73 3.57
C ILE A 78 -22.44 -10.68 2.27
N ALA A 79 -23.08 -10.96 1.12
CA ALA A 79 -22.39 -10.96 -0.18
C ALA A 79 -21.88 -9.56 -0.56
N GLY A 80 -22.67 -8.52 -0.28
CA GLY A 80 -22.28 -7.14 -0.50
C GLY A 80 -21.04 -6.77 0.32
N ALA A 81 -21.03 -7.11 1.62
CA ALA A 81 -19.89 -6.85 2.50
C ALA A 81 -18.65 -7.67 2.14
N SER A 82 -18.81 -8.90 1.62
CA SER A 82 -17.68 -9.75 1.19
C SER A 82 -17.03 -9.31 -0.13
N MET A 83 -17.77 -8.61 -0.99
CA MET A 83 -17.23 -8.08 -2.25
C MET A 83 -16.48 -6.76 -2.08
N TRP A 84 -16.61 -6.11 -0.91
CA TRP A 84 -15.80 -4.93 -0.60
C TRP A 84 -14.40 -5.33 -0.17
N PRO A 85 -13.39 -4.47 -0.40
CA PRO A 85 -12.06 -4.66 0.17
C PRO A 85 -12.16 -4.82 1.69
N GLN A 86 -12.08 -6.08 2.14
CA GLN A 86 -12.08 -6.45 3.54
C GLN A 86 -10.64 -6.49 4.02
N PHE A 87 -10.43 -6.09 5.28
CA PHE A 87 -9.15 -6.30 5.96
C PHE A 87 -8.89 -7.81 6.02
N ASP A 88 -7.82 -8.28 5.38
CA ASP A 88 -7.37 -9.67 5.44
C ASP A 88 -6.20 -9.80 6.41
N PRO A 89 -6.37 -10.43 7.58
CA PRO A 89 -5.30 -10.61 8.55
C PRO A 89 -4.08 -11.32 7.98
N GLU A 90 -4.23 -12.21 6.99
CA GLU A 90 -3.11 -12.92 6.38
C GLU A 90 -2.33 -12.04 5.40
N ASP A 91 -3.01 -11.17 4.65
CA ASP A 91 -2.35 -10.16 3.80
C ASP A 91 -1.55 -9.17 4.68
N GLU A 92 -2.14 -8.73 5.79
CA GLU A 92 -1.49 -7.84 6.74
C GLU A 92 -0.32 -8.50 7.47
N LYS A 93 -0.46 -9.78 7.88
CA LYS A 93 0.67 -10.58 8.37
C LYS A 93 1.76 -10.72 7.32
N GLY A 94 1.40 -10.89 6.05
CA GLY A 94 2.33 -10.90 4.92
C GLY A 94 3.13 -9.60 4.84
N LYS A 95 2.46 -8.44 4.89
CA LYS A 95 3.11 -7.12 4.93
C LYS A 95 4.02 -6.96 6.15
N ILE A 96 3.53 -7.33 7.34
CA ILE A 96 4.31 -7.31 8.58
C ILE A 96 5.54 -8.23 8.45
N SER A 97 5.39 -9.43 7.87
CA SER A 97 6.50 -10.36 7.67
C SER A 97 7.54 -9.81 6.70
N LYS A 98 7.12 -9.13 5.62
CA LYS A 98 8.04 -8.47 4.67
C LYS A 98 8.82 -7.34 5.32
N ILE A 99 8.23 -6.62 6.28
CA ILE A 99 8.90 -5.58 7.06
C ILE A 99 9.83 -6.20 8.11
N LEU A 100 9.36 -7.23 8.82
CA LEU A 100 10.07 -7.79 9.97
C LEU A 100 11.12 -8.84 9.61
N ALA A 101 10.98 -9.55 8.49
CA ALA A 101 11.95 -10.56 8.05
C ALA A 101 13.35 -9.96 7.79
N PRO A 102 13.51 -8.86 7.01
CA PRO A 102 14.80 -8.22 6.86
C PRO A 102 15.31 -7.63 8.19
N LYS A 103 14.41 -7.11 9.04
CA LYS A 103 14.78 -6.64 10.38
C LYS A 103 15.31 -7.76 11.27
N ARG A 104 14.68 -8.95 11.25
CA ARG A 104 15.17 -10.15 11.95
C ARG A 104 16.47 -10.66 11.35
N ALA A 105 16.62 -10.66 10.03
CA ALA A 105 17.87 -11.04 9.38
C ALA A 105 19.03 -10.08 9.73
N ALA A 106 18.73 -8.80 9.95
CA ALA A 106 19.70 -7.79 10.35
C ALA A 106 20.08 -7.83 11.84
N THR A 107 19.31 -8.51 12.71
CA THR A 107 19.68 -8.68 14.11
C THR A 107 20.82 -9.69 14.27
N GLU A 108 21.53 -9.61 15.40
CA GLU A 108 22.64 -10.53 15.72
C GLU A 108 22.18 -12.00 15.76
N GLN A 109 20.92 -12.26 16.12
CA GLN A 109 20.31 -13.59 16.03
C GLN A 109 20.14 -14.05 14.59
N GLY A 110 19.57 -13.21 13.71
CA GLY A 110 19.41 -13.55 12.29
C GLY A 110 20.74 -13.83 11.58
N LYS A 111 21.77 -13.04 11.89
CA LYS A 111 23.13 -13.28 11.38
C LYS A 111 23.73 -14.57 11.93
N ALA A 112 23.51 -14.89 13.20
CA ALA A 112 23.96 -16.16 13.80
C ALA A 112 23.25 -17.36 13.16
N GLU A 113 21.94 -17.27 12.94
CA GLU A 113 21.13 -18.30 12.30
C GLU A 113 21.54 -18.52 10.83
N GLU A 114 21.82 -17.44 10.10
CA GLU A 114 22.36 -17.51 8.74
C GLU A 114 23.76 -18.14 8.72
N LEU A 115 24.66 -17.74 9.62
CA LEU A 115 25.99 -18.34 9.75
C LEU A 115 25.92 -19.83 10.10
N ILE A 116 25.00 -20.23 10.98
CA ILE A 116 24.77 -21.64 11.32
C ILE A 116 24.25 -22.40 10.09
N ALA A 117 23.31 -21.83 9.33
CA ALA A 117 22.79 -22.44 8.10
C ALA A 117 23.89 -22.60 7.03
N ARG A 118 24.73 -21.58 6.83
CA ARG A 118 25.88 -21.64 5.92
C ARG A 118 26.91 -22.67 6.37
N THR A 119 27.18 -22.75 7.68
CA THR A 119 28.12 -23.73 8.25
C THR A 119 27.60 -25.16 8.03
N LYS A 120 26.31 -25.40 8.23
CA LYS A 120 25.68 -26.70 7.97
C LYS A 120 25.73 -27.09 6.49
N ALA A 121 25.43 -26.14 5.59
CA ALA A 121 25.53 -26.37 4.15
C ALA A 121 26.98 -26.65 3.70
N LEU A 122 27.97 -26.02 4.35
CA LEU A 122 29.38 -26.28 4.09
C LEU A 122 29.82 -27.65 4.63
N ASP A 123 29.35 -28.05 5.81
CA ASP A 123 29.60 -29.38 6.39
C ASP A 123 29.02 -30.50 5.49
N GLU A 124 27.83 -30.30 4.92
CA GLU A 124 27.25 -31.22 3.94
C GLU A 124 28.09 -31.30 2.66
N GLN A 125 28.62 -30.16 2.17
CA GLN A 125 29.52 -30.14 1.02
C GLN A 125 30.87 -30.82 1.30
N VAL A 126 31.44 -30.63 2.48
CA VAL A 126 32.69 -31.29 2.91
C VAL A 126 32.48 -32.80 2.98
N LYS A 127 31.38 -33.27 3.58
CA LYS A 127 31.02 -34.70 3.59
C LYS A 127 30.85 -35.27 2.18
N ALA A 128 30.19 -34.52 1.29
CA ALA A 128 30.06 -34.94 -0.11
C ALA A 128 31.42 -35.01 -0.83
N LEU A 129 32.34 -34.09 -0.51
CA LEU A 129 33.70 -34.08 -1.06
C LEU A 129 34.56 -35.21 -0.51
N GLU A 130 34.47 -35.52 0.78
CA GLU A 130 35.16 -36.66 1.41
C GLU A 130 34.73 -38.00 0.80
N VAL A 131 33.43 -38.16 0.53
CA VAL A 131 32.91 -39.36 -0.17
C VAL A 131 33.50 -39.44 -1.58
N ARG A 132 33.58 -38.32 -2.30
CA ARG A 132 34.24 -38.26 -3.62
C ARG A 132 35.73 -38.55 -3.55
N LEU A 133 36.44 -38.05 -2.54
CA LEU A 133 37.88 -38.25 -2.35
C LEU A 133 38.21 -39.71 -2.03
N LYS A 134 37.40 -40.36 -1.16
CA LYS A 134 37.51 -41.79 -0.87
C LYS A 134 37.24 -42.66 -2.10
N ALA A 135 36.28 -42.26 -2.94
CA ALA A 135 36.00 -42.95 -4.20
C ALA A 135 37.13 -42.81 -5.24
N LEU A 136 37.98 -41.78 -5.12
CA LEU A 136 39.11 -41.50 -6.02
C LEU A 136 40.46 -42.06 -5.50
N GLY A 137 40.49 -42.77 -4.37
CA GLY A 137 41.67 -43.49 -3.89
C GLY A 137 42.73 -42.65 -3.17
N GLY A 138 42.33 -41.62 -2.42
CA GLY A 138 43.26 -40.74 -1.70
C GLY A 138 43.75 -41.27 -0.35
N ASP A 139 44.69 -42.23 -0.35
CA ASP A 139 45.62 -42.45 0.78
C ASP A 139 46.89 -41.59 0.54
N GLN A 140 46.77 -40.29 0.76
CA GLN A 140 47.92 -39.41 1.01
C GLN A 140 47.54 -38.41 2.09
N GLN A 141 48.16 -38.58 3.25
CA GLN A 141 48.05 -37.74 4.42
C GLN A 141 48.57 -36.33 4.10
N MET A 142 47.69 -35.33 4.04
CA MET A 142 48.09 -33.93 4.09
C MET A 142 47.85 -33.35 5.48
N ALA A 143 48.91 -32.75 6.00
CA ALA A 143 49.05 -32.23 7.34
C ALA A 143 48.00 -31.16 7.68
N LYS A 144 47.62 -31.13 8.96
CA LYS A 144 46.91 -30.01 9.58
C LYS A 144 47.74 -28.73 9.44
N GLU A 145 47.29 -27.78 8.64
CA GLU A 145 47.65 -26.37 8.81
C GLU A 145 46.47 -25.61 9.41
N GLY A 146 46.77 -24.87 10.48
CA GLY A 146 45.80 -24.05 11.22
C GLY A 146 45.30 -22.85 10.40
N PRO A 147 44.26 -22.15 10.89
CA PRO A 147 43.56 -21.13 10.11
C PRO A 147 44.49 -19.93 9.84
N VAL A 148 44.77 -19.67 8.57
CA VAL A 148 45.45 -18.45 8.13
C VAL A 148 44.48 -17.29 8.33
N SER A 149 44.74 -16.50 9.36
CA SER A 149 44.14 -15.20 9.61
C SER A 149 44.55 -14.22 8.51
N GLY A 150 43.57 -13.65 7.79
CA GLY A 150 43.79 -12.45 6.97
C GLY A 150 43.11 -12.47 5.61
N ALA A 151 41.80 -12.23 5.56
CA ALA A 151 41.16 -11.67 4.39
C ALA A 151 40.43 -10.38 4.82
N PRO A 152 40.62 -9.23 4.12
CA PRO A 152 39.90 -8.00 4.45
C PRO A 152 38.39 -8.23 4.30
N PRO A 153 37.54 -7.53 5.06
CA PRO A 153 36.11 -7.66 4.92
C PRO A 153 35.74 -7.24 3.50
N VAL A 154 35.15 -8.15 2.73
CA VAL A 154 34.49 -7.81 1.47
C VAL A 154 33.29 -6.97 1.87
N VAL A 155 33.46 -5.65 1.83
CA VAL A 155 32.33 -4.71 1.92
C VAL A 155 31.50 -4.97 0.67
N ALA A 156 30.39 -5.70 0.86
CA ALA A 156 29.39 -5.89 -0.16
C ALA A 156 28.79 -4.51 -0.49
N LYS A 157 29.32 -3.89 -1.54
CA LYS A 157 28.72 -2.72 -2.16
C LYS A 157 27.46 -3.22 -2.87
N ALA A 158 26.32 -3.11 -2.19
CA ALA A 158 25.02 -3.43 -2.76
C ALA A 158 24.85 -2.65 -4.08
N ALA A 159 24.43 -3.36 -5.13
CA ALA A 159 24.21 -2.80 -6.44
C ALA A 159 23.14 -1.70 -6.35
N THR A 160 23.43 -0.53 -6.92
CA THR A 160 22.55 0.65 -6.95
C THR A 160 21.15 0.39 -7.54
N GLY A 161 20.98 -0.68 -8.32
CA GLY A 161 19.68 -1.11 -8.85
C GLY A 161 18.71 -1.64 -7.78
N ASP A 162 19.22 -2.33 -6.75
CA ASP A 162 18.38 -2.83 -5.66
C ASP A 162 17.90 -1.69 -4.75
N PHE A 163 18.71 -0.64 -4.59
CA PHE A 163 18.40 0.49 -3.71
C PHE A 163 17.22 1.33 -4.23
N MET A 164 17.10 1.52 -5.54
CA MET A 164 15.96 2.24 -6.14
C MET A 164 14.66 1.45 -6.03
N LYS A 165 14.74 0.13 -6.20
CA LYS A 165 13.59 -0.77 -6.02
C LYS A 165 13.09 -0.76 -4.58
N ILE A 166 14.00 -0.82 -3.60
CA ILE A 166 13.65 -0.66 -2.17
C ILE A 166 12.94 0.67 -1.95
N GLY A 167 13.42 1.77 -2.53
CA GLY A 167 12.76 3.07 -2.39
C GLY A 167 11.32 3.08 -2.93
N GLU A 168 11.08 2.49 -4.10
CA GLU A 168 9.72 2.33 -4.66
C GLU A 168 8.85 1.38 -3.83
N GLU A 169 9.42 0.30 -3.29
CA GLU A 169 8.71 -0.63 -2.40
C GLU A 169 8.27 0.06 -1.11
N GLN A 170 9.11 0.90 -0.50
CA GLN A 170 8.75 1.66 0.70
C GLN A 170 7.60 2.65 0.43
N TRP A 171 7.57 3.25 -0.76
CA TRP A 171 6.44 4.12 -1.18
C TRP A 171 5.11 3.36 -1.20
N GLN A 172 5.12 2.11 -1.69
CA GLN A 172 3.93 1.26 -1.73
C GLN A 172 3.57 0.73 -0.34
N LEU A 173 4.56 0.24 0.41
CA LEU A 173 4.39 -0.42 1.70
C LEU A 173 3.81 0.51 2.78
N HIS A 174 4.25 1.77 2.76
CA HIS A 174 3.74 2.81 3.66
C HIS A 174 2.61 3.63 3.04
N GLU A 175 2.08 3.18 1.90
CA GLU A 175 0.94 3.74 1.20
C GLU A 175 1.04 5.27 1.01
N CYS A 176 2.23 5.76 0.67
CA CYS A 176 2.49 7.19 0.55
C CYS A 176 1.55 7.85 -0.49
N TYR A 177 1.11 7.08 -1.50
CA TYR A 177 0.15 7.46 -2.53
C TYR A 177 -1.25 7.82 -1.99
N ASN A 178 -1.64 7.35 -0.80
CA ASN A 178 -2.92 7.70 -0.17
C ASN A 178 -2.99 9.19 0.20
N CYS A 179 -1.83 9.84 0.35
CA CYS A 179 -1.74 11.25 0.71
C CYS A 179 -1.06 12.08 -0.37
N HIS A 180 -0.07 11.54 -1.07
CA HIS A 180 0.73 12.27 -2.04
C HIS A 180 0.40 11.83 -3.47
N LYS A 181 0.55 12.78 -4.40
CA LYS A 181 0.46 12.50 -5.83
C LYS A 181 1.85 12.33 -6.42
N LEU A 182 2.03 11.31 -7.25
CA LEU A 182 3.29 11.01 -7.93
C LEU A 182 2.99 10.29 -9.27
N LYS A 183 3.68 10.64 -10.35
CA LYS A 183 3.48 10.10 -11.70
C LYS A 183 2.02 10.22 -12.19
N GLY A 184 1.29 11.24 -11.72
CA GLY A 184 -0.12 11.43 -12.05
C GLY A 184 -1.11 10.61 -11.20
N GLU A 185 -0.63 9.75 -10.30
CA GLU A 185 -1.44 8.87 -9.45
C GLU A 185 -1.40 9.32 -7.98
N GLY A 186 -2.47 9.06 -7.21
CA GLY A 186 -2.56 9.42 -5.78
C GLY A 186 -3.43 10.64 -5.45
N GLY A 187 -3.44 11.06 -4.19
CA GLY A 187 -4.39 12.05 -3.65
C GLY A 187 -3.89 13.50 -3.63
N LYS A 188 -4.51 14.43 -4.37
CA LYS A 188 -4.13 15.87 -4.40
C LYS A 188 -4.54 16.67 -3.15
N LYS A 189 -5.54 16.21 -2.39
CA LYS A 189 -6.19 17.02 -1.33
C LYS A 189 -5.54 16.93 0.05
N ARG A 190 -4.65 15.96 0.29
CA ARG A 190 -4.10 15.68 1.63
C ARG A 190 -2.61 15.97 1.74
N GLY A 191 -1.85 15.73 0.68
CA GLY A 191 -0.44 16.02 0.59
C GLY A 191 -0.07 16.60 -0.79
N PRO A 192 1.09 17.29 -0.88
CA PRO A 192 1.58 17.86 -2.12
C PRO A 192 1.91 16.80 -3.17
N GLU A 193 1.81 17.19 -4.44
CA GLU A 193 2.34 16.43 -5.58
C GLU A 193 3.87 16.46 -5.55
N LEU A 194 4.53 15.33 -5.81
CA LEU A 194 5.96 15.12 -5.58
C LEU A 194 6.78 14.90 -6.87
N ASP A 195 6.17 15.00 -8.05
CA ASP A 195 6.81 14.75 -9.35
C ASP A 195 8.04 15.62 -9.65
N ASN A 196 8.22 16.75 -8.95
CA ASN A 196 9.38 17.63 -9.08
C ASN A 196 10.14 17.83 -7.74
N ILE A 197 9.92 16.97 -6.74
CA ILE A 197 10.50 17.17 -5.40
C ILE A 197 12.03 17.13 -5.41
N GLY A 198 12.63 16.33 -6.30
CA GLY A 198 14.07 16.21 -6.48
C GLY A 198 14.74 17.44 -7.08
N SER A 199 13.96 18.41 -7.56
CA SER A 199 14.48 19.73 -7.96
C SER A 199 14.55 20.72 -6.80
N TYR A 200 13.86 20.44 -5.68
CA TYR A 200 13.77 21.35 -4.53
C TYR A 200 14.53 20.86 -3.31
N LEU A 201 14.54 19.55 -3.05
CA LEU A 201 15.16 18.95 -1.88
C LEU A 201 16.17 17.88 -2.29
N THR A 202 17.26 17.81 -1.54
CA THR A 202 18.20 16.69 -1.61
C THR A 202 17.60 15.43 -0.95
N ALA A 203 18.15 14.25 -1.26
CA ALA A 203 17.73 13.01 -0.59
C ALA A 203 17.83 13.10 0.95
N ALA A 204 18.85 13.78 1.48
CA ALA A 204 18.99 13.97 2.92
C ALA A 204 17.84 14.80 3.52
N GLU A 205 17.42 15.86 2.82
CA GLU A 205 16.31 16.72 3.26
C GLU A 205 14.96 16.05 3.11
N ILE A 206 14.76 15.26 2.05
CA ILE A 206 13.57 14.42 1.87
C ILE A 206 13.48 13.41 3.03
N LYS A 207 14.58 12.76 3.39
CA LYS A 207 14.64 11.84 4.54
C LYS A 207 14.33 12.58 5.85
N GLN A 208 14.90 13.77 6.05
CA GLN A 208 14.57 14.61 7.22
C GLN A 208 13.07 14.90 7.28
N LYS A 209 12.44 15.23 6.14
CA LYS A 209 11.00 15.47 6.06
C LYS A 209 10.17 14.21 6.35
N ILE A 210 10.60 13.03 5.91
CA ILE A 210 9.93 11.75 6.21
C ILE A 210 9.93 11.46 7.71
N PHE A 211 11.08 11.60 8.37
CA PHE A 211 11.19 11.33 9.81
C PHE A 211 10.67 12.46 10.70
N TYR A 212 10.74 13.69 10.23
CA TYR A 212 10.29 14.87 10.95
C TYR A 212 9.35 15.68 10.05
N PRO A 213 8.06 15.30 9.97
CA PRO A 213 7.08 15.95 9.10
C PRO A 213 6.97 17.46 9.28
N LYS A 214 7.32 18.02 10.44
CA LYS A 214 7.28 19.45 10.71
C LYS A 214 8.48 20.23 10.15
N SER A 215 9.56 19.57 9.75
CA SER A 215 10.81 20.22 9.28
C SER A 215 10.68 21.04 8.00
N TYR A 216 9.76 20.65 7.10
CA TYR A 216 9.43 21.43 5.90
C TYR A 216 7.92 21.54 5.76
N MET A 217 7.45 22.67 5.24
CA MET A 217 6.05 22.92 4.90
C MET A 217 5.95 23.14 3.40
N ALA A 218 4.99 22.50 2.72
CA ALA A 218 4.73 22.79 1.32
C ALA A 218 3.89 24.07 1.19
N GLU A 219 4.26 24.96 0.28
CA GLU A 219 3.49 26.16 -0.05
C GLU A 219 2.03 25.79 -0.42
N GLY A 220 1.04 26.43 0.19
CA GLY A 220 -0.38 26.14 -0.03
C GLY A 220 -0.94 24.93 0.75
N PHE A 221 -0.14 24.35 1.65
CA PHE A 221 -0.53 23.25 2.56
C PHE A 221 -0.37 23.64 4.04
N GLU A 222 -0.49 24.93 4.37
CA GLU A 222 -0.26 25.47 5.71
C GLU A 222 -1.20 24.80 6.73
N LYS A 223 -2.49 24.68 6.40
CA LYS A 223 -3.51 24.11 7.30
C LYS A 223 -3.27 22.63 7.55
N GLU A 224 -2.91 21.87 6.52
CA GLU A 224 -2.61 20.44 6.60
C GLU A 224 -1.33 20.19 7.40
N TRP A 225 -0.33 21.05 7.20
CA TRP A 225 0.91 21.03 7.96
C TRP A 225 0.67 21.33 9.44
N GLU A 226 -0.06 22.40 9.78
CA GLU A 226 -0.43 22.75 11.16
C GLU A 226 -1.14 21.60 11.86
N LYS A 227 -2.13 21.00 11.19
CA LYS A 227 -2.91 19.85 11.68
C LYS A 227 -2.12 18.53 11.74
N GLY A 228 -0.86 18.50 11.33
CA GLY A 228 -0.02 17.30 11.39
C GLY A 228 -0.56 16.17 10.51
N LYS A 229 -1.05 16.47 9.30
CA LYS A 229 -1.63 15.46 8.41
C LYS A 229 -0.65 14.41 7.92
N MET A 230 0.64 14.72 7.90
CA MET A 230 1.70 13.76 7.59
C MET A 230 2.10 13.02 8.88
N PRO A 231 2.03 11.67 8.92
CA PRO A 231 2.36 10.89 10.11
C PRO A 231 3.79 11.09 10.60
N ASP A 232 4.00 11.14 11.91
CA ASP A 232 5.30 11.35 12.57
C ASP A 232 5.99 10.05 13.03
N LYS A 233 5.35 8.90 12.79
CA LYS A 233 5.80 7.57 13.24
C LYS A 233 6.76 6.86 12.29
N PHE A 234 7.08 7.43 11.13
CA PHE A 234 7.96 6.77 10.16
C PHE A 234 9.34 6.46 10.72
N LYS A 235 9.87 7.30 11.62
CA LYS A 235 11.14 7.04 12.31
C LYS A 235 11.11 5.77 13.17
N ASP A 236 9.94 5.39 13.68
CA ASP A 236 9.77 4.22 14.55
C ASP A 236 9.55 2.94 13.73
N VAL A 237 9.05 3.05 12.50
CA VAL A 237 8.65 1.88 11.68
C VAL A 237 9.56 1.61 10.49
N MET A 238 10.37 2.58 10.05
CA MET A 238 11.24 2.49 8.88
C MET A 238 12.72 2.55 9.30
N GLU A 239 13.54 1.65 8.76
CA GLU A 239 14.99 1.69 9.02
C GLU A 239 15.65 2.90 8.35
N ASP A 240 16.79 3.33 8.88
CA ASP A 240 17.54 4.48 8.35
C ASP A 240 17.95 4.27 6.87
N SER A 241 18.32 3.05 6.50
CA SER A 241 18.70 2.66 5.13
C SER A 241 17.49 2.64 4.18
N GLU A 242 16.33 2.18 4.65
CA GLU A 242 15.06 2.17 3.88
C GLU A 242 14.56 3.59 3.63
N ALA A 243 14.62 4.45 4.65
CA ALA A 243 14.30 5.86 4.52
C ALA A 243 15.26 6.58 3.57
N THR A 244 16.54 6.21 3.59
CA THR A 244 17.52 6.71 2.63
C THR A 244 17.19 6.25 1.22
N ALA A 245 16.82 4.97 1.03
CA ALA A 245 16.40 4.44 -0.26
C ALA A 245 15.16 5.15 -0.82
N LEU A 246 14.11 5.30 0.00
CA LEU A 246 12.90 6.04 -0.36
C LEU A 246 13.23 7.48 -0.74
N ALA A 247 14.04 8.18 0.06
CA ALA A 247 14.40 9.56 -0.20
C ALA A 247 15.30 9.73 -1.44
N THR A 248 16.23 8.80 -1.68
CA THR A 248 17.07 8.76 -2.88
C THR A 248 16.21 8.52 -4.12
N TRP A 249 15.28 7.56 -4.07
CA TRP A 249 14.34 7.33 -5.16
C TRP A 249 13.46 8.56 -5.41
N LEU A 250 12.90 9.19 -4.36
CA LEU A 250 12.12 10.42 -4.49
C LEU A 250 12.93 11.58 -5.10
N SER A 251 14.22 11.67 -4.78
CA SER A 251 15.11 12.72 -5.33
C SER A 251 15.35 12.60 -6.85
N THR A 252 14.97 11.46 -7.46
CA THR A 252 15.05 11.29 -8.91
C THR A 252 13.92 11.99 -9.67
N PHE A 253 12.81 12.36 -9.00
CA PHE A 253 11.67 13.03 -9.62
C PHE A 253 11.93 14.53 -9.80
N LYS A 254 12.19 14.92 -11.05
CA LYS A 254 12.55 16.29 -11.45
C LYS A 254 11.68 16.82 -12.59
N ASN A 255 10.41 16.41 -12.63
CA ASN A 255 9.49 16.82 -13.69
C ASN A 255 9.03 18.27 -13.49
N THR A 256 9.76 19.22 -14.07
CA THR A 256 9.48 20.65 -13.97
C THR A 256 8.17 21.09 -14.64
N SER A 257 7.55 20.23 -15.46
CA SER A 257 6.23 20.49 -16.04
C SER A 257 5.09 20.37 -15.02
N VAL A 258 5.34 19.74 -13.87
CA VAL A 258 4.37 19.61 -12.78
C VAL A 258 4.62 20.69 -11.72
N ASN A 259 3.55 21.38 -11.33
CA ASN A 259 3.61 22.39 -10.28
C ASN A 259 3.65 21.74 -8.87
N THR A 260 4.77 21.08 -8.56
CA THR A 260 5.07 20.62 -7.20
C THR A 260 5.28 21.84 -6.29
N PRO A 261 4.52 21.97 -5.19
CA PRO A 261 4.66 23.09 -4.27
C PRO A 261 6.06 23.20 -3.66
N LYS A 262 6.54 24.43 -3.47
CA LYS A 262 7.87 24.69 -2.91
C LYS A 262 7.93 24.32 -1.43
N PRO A 263 8.94 23.53 -1.01
CA PRO A 263 9.21 23.26 0.40
C PRO A 263 9.79 24.49 1.09
N ILE A 264 9.19 24.90 2.20
CA ILE A 264 9.62 25.98 3.08
C ILE A 264 10.15 25.33 4.34
N LYS A 265 11.46 25.47 4.60
CA LYS A 265 12.09 24.95 5.82
C LYS A 265 11.50 25.65 7.06
N LYS A 266 11.11 24.86 8.06
CA LYS A 266 10.62 25.34 9.34
C LYS A 266 11.59 24.87 10.42
N THR A 267 12.05 25.82 11.22
CA THR A 267 12.93 25.62 12.38
C THR A 267 12.17 25.02 13.55
#